data_AF-A0A5B7AGE2-F1
#
_entry.id   AF-A0A5B7AGE2-F1
#
_cell.length_a   1.000
_cell.length_b   1.000
_cell.length_c   1.000
_cell.angle_alpha   90.00
_cell.angle_beta   90.00
_cell.angle_gamma   90.00
#
_symmetry.space_group_name_H-M   'P 1'
#
loop_
_entity.id
_entity.type
_entity.pdbx_description
1 polymer ?
#
loop_
_entity_poly.entity_id
_entity_poly.type
_entity_poly.pdbx_seq_one_letter_code
_entity_poly.pdbx_strand_id
1 'polypeptide(L)'
;QSQGSSMASSQEQPPPEEPREPNTPPLVIIHCLPQFKLNFSSRLQTRFRLLDPSDTCWSTHAPSARVLLCEGHAPVTSETLDQFPSVECVVGSSAGLDHVDLAECRRLGVRVTNAGDAFSEDVADCAVALLIDVLRRVSAAERYVRAGLWPRKGDYPLGSKVNFVFSFS
;
A
#
# COMPACT_ATOMS: atom_id res chain seq x y z
N GLN A 1 -45.84 50.60 -1.14
CA GLN A 1 -45.09 49.89 -0.08
C GLN A 1 -44.78 48.48 -0.58
N SER A 2 -43.56 48.00 -0.30
CA SER A 2 -43.04 46.63 -0.50
C SER A 2 -42.87 46.18 -1.97
N GLN A 3 -41.69 46.22 -2.60
CA GLN A 3 -40.48 45.40 -2.39
C GLN A 3 -40.75 43.89 -2.30
N GLY A 4 -40.08 43.15 -3.18
CA GLY A 4 -39.96 41.69 -3.20
C GLY A 4 -38.81 41.31 -4.13
N SER A 5 -37.61 41.24 -3.57
CA SER A 5 -36.32 41.03 -4.23
C SER A 5 -36.19 39.69 -4.96
N SER A 6 -35.53 39.77 -6.12
CA SER A 6 -34.83 38.69 -6.80
C SER A 6 -33.72 38.09 -5.91
N MET A 7 -33.68 36.77 -5.81
CA MET A 7 -32.51 36.01 -5.36
C MET A 7 -32.26 34.87 -6.36
N ALA A 8 -31.44 35.16 -7.37
CA ALA A 8 -30.76 34.14 -8.15
C ALA A 8 -29.62 33.60 -7.30
N SER A 9 -29.65 32.29 -7.02
CA SER A 9 -28.59 31.57 -6.34
C SER A 9 -27.36 31.52 -7.24
N SER A 10 -26.34 32.32 -6.93
CA SER A 10 -25.02 32.24 -7.57
C SER A 10 -24.40 30.89 -7.27
N GLN A 11 -24.32 30.02 -8.27
CA GLN A 11 -23.48 28.83 -8.24
C GLN A 11 -22.04 29.29 -8.54
N GLU A 12 -21.18 29.19 -7.55
CA GLU A 12 -19.73 29.45 -7.67
C GLU A 12 -19.15 28.40 -8.62
N GLN A 13 -18.72 28.84 -9.80
CA GLN A 13 -18.13 28.00 -10.84
C GLN A 13 -16.73 27.56 -10.37
N PRO A 14 -16.38 26.26 -10.41
CA PRO A 14 -15.03 25.82 -10.05
C PRO A 14 -13.99 26.50 -10.95
N PRO A 15 -12.77 26.76 -10.43
CA PRO A 15 -11.74 27.49 -11.16
C PRO A 15 -11.39 26.77 -12.47
N PRO A 16 -11.04 27.53 -13.53
CA PRO A 16 -10.73 26.97 -14.83
C PRO A 16 -9.52 26.03 -14.75
N GLU A 17 -9.69 24.77 -15.18
CA GLU A 17 -8.58 23.84 -15.38
C GLU A 17 -7.56 24.49 -16.34
N GLU A 18 -6.30 24.62 -15.91
CA GLU A 18 -5.23 25.12 -16.76
C GLU A 18 -5.07 24.24 -18.03
N PRO A 19 -4.66 24.83 -19.18
CA PRO A 19 -4.55 24.11 -20.44
C PRO A 19 -3.55 22.96 -20.34
N ARG A 20 -4.06 21.72 -20.39
CA ARG A 20 -3.26 20.49 -20.37
C ARG A 20 -2.42 20.40 -21.65
N GLU A 21 -1.10 20.36 -21.54
CA GLU A 21 -0.26 19.96 -22.68
C GLU A 21 -0.56 18.49 -23.04
N PRO A 22 -1.06 18.20 -24.25
CA PRO A 22 -1.79 16.96 -24.53
C PRO A 22 -0.91 15.70 -24.66
N ASN A 23 0.41 15.76 -24.42
CA ASN A 23 1.32 14.68 -24.83
C ASN A 23 2.43 14.29 -23.83
N THR A 24 2.40 14.81 -22.60
CA THR A 24 3.40 14.44 -21.57
C THR A 24 2.82 13.34 -20.68
N PRO A 25 3.48 12.16 -20.55
CA PRO A 25 2.99 11.10 -19.69
C PRO A 25 2.93 11.59 -18.23
N PRO A 26 1.90 11.21 -17.46
CA PRO A 26 1.75 11.70 -16.10
C PRO A 26 2.95 11.29 -15.25
N LEU A 27 3.44 12.24 -14.45
CA LEU A 27 4.54 12.05 -13.52
C LEU A 27 4.06 11.25 -12.31
N VAL A 28 4.74 10.14 -12.06
CA VAL A 28 4.53 9.26 -10.91
C VAL A 28 5.74 9.37 -10.01
N ILE A 29 5.51 9.69 -8.76
CA ILE A 29 6.54 9.75 -7.74
C ILE A 29 6.54 8.49 -6.91
N ILE A 30 7.72 7.94 -6.70
CA ILE A 30 7.94 6.79 -5.84
C ILE A 30 8.17 7.30 -4.42
N HIS A 31 7.18 7.11 -3.55
CA HIS A 31 7.29 7.40 -2.13
C HIS A 31 7.55 6.10 -1.38
N CYS A 32 8.80 5.90 -0.99
CA CYS A 32 9.28 4.59 -0.57
C CYS A 32 10.25 4.74 0.59
N LEU A 33 10.23 3.79 1.54
CA LEU A 33 11.30 3.73 2.52
C LEU A 33 12.64 3.42 1.82
N PRO A 34 13.78 3.98 2.26
CA PRO A 34 15.06 3.88 1.54
C PRO A 34 15.54 2.46 1.22
N GLN A 35 15.11 1.46 2.00
CA GLN A 35 15.48 0.06 1.84
C GLN A 35 14.67 -0.69 0.75
N PHE A 36 13.56 -0.15 0.30
CA PHE A 36 12.71 -0.79 -0.71
C PHE A 36 13.06 -0.26 -2.10
N LYS A 37 13.11 -1.17 -3.08
CA LYS A 37 13.34 -0.85 -4.49
C LYS A 37 12.19 -1.40 -5.32
N LEU A 38 11.67 -0.58 -6.21
CA LEU A 38 10.66 -1.01 -7.16
C LEU A 38 11.26 -1.93 -8.22
N ASN A 39 10.96 -3.23 -8.11
CA ASN A 39 11.46 -4.26 -9.02
C ASN A 39 10.74 -4.29 -10.38
N PHE A 40 9.67 -3.51 -10.56
CA PHE A 40 8.83 -3.51 -11.77
C PHE A 40 8.78 -2.15 -12.51
N SER A 41 9.77 -1.28 -12.25
CA SER A 41 9.87 0.06 -12.84
C SER A 41 9.85 0.07 -14.38
N SER A 42 10.45 -0.92 -15.03
CA SER A 42 10.53 -1.03 -16.50
C SER A 42 9.16 -1.07 -17.18
N ARG A 43 8.17 -1.75 -16.59
CA ARG A 43 6.81 -1.83 -17.13
C ARG A 43 6.06 -0.50 -17.00
N LEU A 44 6.28 0.20 -15.89
CA LEU A 44 5.64 1.49 -15.64
C LEU A 44 6.25 2.62 -16.47
N GLN A 45 7.57 2.60 -16.67
CA GLN A 45 8.29 3.60 -17.49
C GLN A 45 7.82 3.65 -18.95
N THR A 46 7.16 2.61 -19.45
CA THR A 46 6.58 2.61 -20.79
C THR A 46 5.40 3.58 -20.93
N ARG A 47 4.71 3.89 -19.83
CA ARG A 47 3.48 4.71 -19.82
C ARG A 47 3.55 5.93 -18.91
N PHE A 48 4.48 5.93 -17.96
CA PHE A 48 4.61 6.93 -16.92
C PHE A 48 6.05 7.42 -16.84
N ARG A 49 6.22 8.70 -16.50
CA ARG A 49 7.52 9.20 -16.06
C ARG A 49 7.65 8.87 -14.58
N LEU A 50 8.55 7.95 -14.23
CA LEU A 50 8.85 7.63 -12.83
C LEU A 50 9.95 8.56 -12.32
N LEU A 51 9.79 9.03 -11.08
CA LEU A 51 10.79 9.82 -10.38
C LEU A 51 11.04 9.19 -9.01
N ASP A 52 12.30 8.88 -8.74
CA ASP A 52 12.77 8.32 -7.48
C ASP A 52 13.27 9.44 -6.55
N PRO A 53 13.13 9.31 -5.22
CA PRO A 53 13.66 10.29 -4.26
C PRO A 53 15.15 10.59 -4.42
N SER A 54 15.91 9.64 -5.00
CA SER A 54 17.34 9.81 -5.30
C SER A 54 17.64 10.63 -6.56
N ASP A 55 16.64 10.94 -7.39
CA ASP A 55 16.83 11.71 -8.61
C ASP A 55 17.09 13.18 -8.31
N THR A 56 18.10 13.76 -8.97
CA THR A 56 18.50 15.17 -8.78
C THR A 56 17.41 16.18 -9.14
N CYS A 57 16.46 15.79 -9.99
CA CYS A 57 15.33 16.63 -10.40
C CYS A 57 14.08 16.45 -9.53
N TRP A 58 14.19 15.72 -8.41
CA TRP A 58 13.08 15.46 -7.47
C TRP A 58 12.35 16.73 -7.05
N SER A 59 13.06 17.70 -6.46
CA SER A 59 12.45 18.92 -5.93
C SER A 59 11.77 19.78 -6.99
N THR A 60 12.32 19.78 -8.21
CA THR A 60 11.77 20.53 -9.35
C THR A 60 10.44 19.95 -9.84
N HIS A 61 10.30 18.63 -9.78
CA HIS A 61 9.15 17.92 -10.36
C HIS A 61 8.15 17.41 -9.33
N ALA A 62 8.52 17.35 -8.05
CA ALA A 62 7.65 16.96 -6.94
C ALA A 62 6.29 17.68 -6.96
N PRO A 63 6.23 19.01 -7.09
CA PRO A 63 4.94 19.72 -7.09
C PRO A 63 4.03 19.37 -8.27
N SER A 64 4.58 18.86 -9.37
CA SER A 64 3.87 18.50 -10.61
C SER A 64 3.44 17.02 -10.67
N ALA A 65 3.76 16.24 -9.64
CA ALA A 65 3.42 14.82 -9.60
C ALA A 65 1.92 14.62 -9.44
N ARG A 66 1.35 13.73 -10.25
CA ARG A 66 -0.09 13.43 -10.25
C ARG A 66 -0.41 12.16 -9.48
N VAL A 67 0.57 11.27 -9.35
CA VAL A 67 0.41 9.99 -8.66
C VAL A 67 1.56 9.79 -7.70
N LEU A 68 1.22 9.40 -6.46
CA LEU A 68 2.16 8.97 -5.44
C LEU A 68 2.09 7.45 -5.33
N LEU A 69 3.16 6.75 -5.69
CA LEU A 69 3.28 5.30 -5.52
C LEU A 69 3.96 5.03 -4.17
N CYS A 70 3.19 4.52 -3.22
CA CYS A 70 3.62 4.27 -1.85
C CYS A 70 4.05 2.82 -1.66
N GLU A 71 5.35 2.64 -1.45
CA GLU A 71 6.00 1.34 -1.26
C GLU A 71 6.52 1.21 0.19
N GLY A 72 6.30 0.04 0.81
CA GLY A 72 6.93 -0.30 2.08
C GLY A 72 6.43 0.48 3.31
N HIS A 73 5.13 0.78 3.38
CA HIS A 73 4.50 1.51 4.51
C HIS A 73 5.12 2.88 4.82
N ALA A 74 5.74 3.54 3.83
CA ALA A 74 6.22 4.91 3.97
C ALA A 74 5.05 5.83 4.38
N PRO A 75 5.13 6.58 5.50
CA PRO A 75 4.02 7.40 5.96
C PRO A 75 3.60 8.44 4.92
N VAL A 76 2.30 8.55 4.68
CA VAL A 76 1.68 9.59 3.85
C VAL A 76 0.82 10.44 4.77
N THR A 77 1.46 11.43 5.38
CA THR A 77 0.82 12.39 6.30
C THR A 77 0.39 13.65 5.57
N SER A 78 -0.33 14.55 6.25
CA SER A 78 -0.63 15.89 5.76
C SER A 78 0.61 16.63 5.23
N GLU A 79 1.72 16.57 5.97
CA GLU A 79 2.98 17.24 5.59
C GLU A 79 3.61 16.62 4.35
N THR A 80 3.33 15.33 4.10
CA THR A 80 3.75 14.66 2.87
C THR A 80 2.89 15.14 1.70
N LEU A 81 1.58 15.19 1.88
CA LEU A 81 0.63 15.63 0.85
C LEU A 81 0.84 17.11 0.48
N ASP A 82 1.23 17.96 1.43
CA ASP A 82 1.55 19.37 1.19
C ASP A 82 2.73 19.56 0.19
N GLN A 83 3.62 18.59 0.09
CA GLN A 83 4.75 18.63 -0.87
C GLN A 83 4.31 18.28 -2.30
N PHE A 84 3.12 17.68 -2.46
CA PHE A 84 2.60 17.20 -3.74
C PHE A 84 1.22 17.81 -4.05
N PRO A 85 1.11 19.13 -4.23
CA PRO A 85 -0.17 19.82 -4.42
C PRO A 85 -0.97 19.38 -5.66
N SER A 86 -0.31 18.79 -6.66
CA SER A 86 -0.96 18.30 -7.89
C SER A 86 -1.37 16.82 -7.83
N VAL A 87 -1.21 16.16 -6.67
CA VAL A 87 -1.49 14.72 -6.56
C VAL A 87 -3.00 14.45 -6.65
N GLU A 88 -3.38 13.49 -7.49
CA GLU A 88 -4.76 13.07 -7.69
C GLU A 88 -5.01 11.64 -7.18
N CYS A 89 -3.93 10.87 -7.00
CA CYS A 89 -4.00 9.46 -6.63
C CYS A 89 -2.80 9.02 -5.79
N VAL A 90 -3.06 8.31 -4.70
CA VAL A 90 -2.09 7.57 -3.89
C VAL A 90 -2.30 6.08 -4.14
N VAL A 91 -1.26 5.39 -4.59
CA VAL A 91 -1.27 3.96 -4.89
C VAL A 91 -0.40 3.25 -3.86
N GLY A 92 -1.03 2.57 -2.90
CA GLY A 92 -0.33 1.74 -1.93
C GLY A 92 -0.09 0.32 -2.44
N SER A 93 1.12 -0.21 -2.23
CA SER A 93 1.47 -1.60 -2.56
C SER A 93 1.16 -2.63 -1.46
N SER A 94 0.51 -2.20 -0.36
CA SER A 94 0.06 -3.07 0.73
C SER A 94 -1.47 -3.14 0.78
N ALA A 95 -2.01 -4.15 1.48
CA ALA A 95 -3.45 -4.27 1.71
C ALA A 95 -3.96 -3.24 2.74
N GLY A 96 -3.18 -3.02 3.80
CA GLY A 96 -3.49 -2.05 4.86
C GLY A 96 -3.11 -0.62 4.48
N LEU A 97 -3.85 0.36 4.99
CA LEU A 97 -3.65 1.79 4.71
C LEU A 97 -3.37 2.61 5.99
N ASP A 98 -2.98 1.96 7.09
CA ASP A 98 -2.78 2.62 8.40
C ASP A 98 -1.70 3.72 8.39
N HIS A 99 -0.81 3.68 7.39
CA HIS A 99 0.26 4.64 7.18
C HIS A 99 -0.14 5.83 6.30
N VAL A 100 -1.40 5.87 5.82
CA VAL A 100 -1.93 6.92 4.95
C VAL A 100 -3.00 7.70 5.70
N ASP A 101 -2.88 9.03 5.74
CA ASP A 101 -3.94 9.89 6.26
C ASP A 101 -5.12 9.94 5.28
N LEU A 102 -6.06 9.00 5.45
CA LEU A 102 -7.24 8.90 4.62
C LEU A 102 -8.20 10.08 4.77
N ALA A 103 -8.19 10.75 5.93
CA ALA A 103 -9.04 11.92 6.17
C ALA A 103 -8.53 13.11 5.35
N GLU A 104 -7.22 13.32 5.36
CA GLU A 104 -6.59 14.39 4.60
C GLU A 104 -6.64 14.14 3.09
N CYS A 105 -6.38 12.91 2.64
CA CYS A 105 -6.57 12.52 1.24
C CYS A 105 -8.00 12.83 0.77
N ARG A 106 -9.01 12.53 1.59
CA ARG A 106 -10.41 12.84 1.27
C ARG A 106 -10.66 14.35 1.21
N ARG A 107 -10.09 15.13 2.13
CA ARG A 107 -10.20 16.60 2.17
C ARG A 107 -9.63 17.24 0.90
N LEU A 108 -8.52 16.71 0.41
CA LEU A 108 -7.82 17.17 -0.80
C LEU A 108 -8.39 16.60 -2.11
N GLY A 109 -9.37 15.69 -2.04
CA GLY A 109 -9.93 15.03 -3.23
C GLY A 109 -9.01 13.98 -3.86
N VAL A 110 -8.00 13.51 -3.12
CA VAL A 110 -7.02 12.52 -3.57
C VAL A 110 -7.60 11.12 -3.43
N ARG A 111 -7.58 10.35 -4.53
CA ARG A 111 -8.01 8.94 -4.50
C ARG A 111 -6.94 8.07 -3.87
N VAL A 112 -7.33 7.07 -3.09
CA VAL A 112 -6.39 6.12 -2.48
C VAL A 112 -6.73 4.71 -2.96
N THR A 113 -5.73 3.98 -3.45
CA THR A 113 -5.84 2.57 -3.83
C THR A 113 -4.89 1.72 -3.00
N ASN A 114 -5.25 0.47 -2.73
CA ASN A 114 -4.41 -0.51 -2.06
C ASN A 114 -4.22 -1.75 -2.95
N ALA A 115 -3.43 -2.72 -2.48
CA ALA A 115 -3.23 -3.98 -3.20
C ALA A 115 -4.41 -4.97 -3.06
N GLY A 116 -5.46 -4.62 -2.32
CA GLY A 116 -6.63 -5.47 -2.08
C GLY A 116 -6.26 -6.88 -1.61
N ASP A 117 -6.82 -7.88 -2.28
CA ASP A 117 -6.66 -9.30 -1.97
C ASP A 117 -5.42 -9.96 -2.61
N ALA A 118 -4.49 -9.18 -3.16
CA ALA A 118 -3.32 -9.71 -3.88
C ALA A 118 -2.44 -10.64 -3.03
N PHE A 119 -2.53 -10.56 -1.70
CA PHE A 119 -1.76 -11.38 -0.77
C PHE A 119 -2.59 -12.43 -0.04
N SER A 120 -3.89 -12.53 -0.32
CA SER A 120 -4.83 -13.34 0.47
C SER A 120 -4.52 -14.84 0.41
N GLU A 121 -4.13 -15.36 -0.75
CA GLU A 121 -3.75 -16.76 -0.93
C GLU A 121 -2.45 -17.10 -0.20
N ASP A 122 -1.40 -16.28 -0.37
CA ASP A 122 -0.11 -16.47 0.31
C ASP A 122 -0.26 -16.41 1.83
N VAL A 123 -1.08 -15.48 2.34
CA VAL A 123 -1.37 -15.35 3.78
C VAL A 123 -2.15 -16.57 4.28
N ALA A 124 -3.08 -17.12 3.49
CA ALA A 124 -3.81 -18.33 3.84
C ALA A 124 -2.86 -19.54 3.94
N ASP A 125 -1.94 -19.69 2.99
CA ASP A 125 -0.93 -20.75 3.01
C ASP A 125 -0.01 -20.65 4.23
N CYS A 126 0.46 -19.44 4.56
CA CYS A 126 1.23 -19.20 5.78
C CYS A 126 0.44 -19.54 7.05
N ALA A 127 -0.84 -19.19 7.11
CA ALA A 127 -1.69 -19.50 8.26
C ALA A 127 -1.85 -21.01 8.46
N VAL A 128 -2.09 -21.76 7.39
CA VAL A 128 -2.17 -23.23 7.43
C VAL A 128 -0.83 -23.84 7.81
N ALA A 129 0.28 -23.34 7.26
CA ALA A 129 1.61 -23.79 7.60
C ALA A 129 1.94 -23.59 9.09
N LEU A 130 1.62 -22.41 9.64
CA LEU A 130 1.82 -22.11 11.06
C LEU A 130 0.92 -22.97 11.97
N LEU A 131 -0.32 -23.22 11.56
CA LEU A 131 -1.22 -24.12 12.29
C LEU A 131 -0.64 -25.53 12.37
N ILE A 132 -0.13 -26.06 11.26
CA ILE A 132 0.53 -27.37 11.23
C ILE A 132 1.80 -27.35 12.07
N ASP A 133 2.61 -26.29 11.97
CA ASP A 133 3.84 -26.13 12.75
C ASP A 133 3.58 -26.20 14.26
N VAL A 134 2.56 -25.48 14.74
CA VAL A 134 2.19 -25.47 16.15
C VAL A 134 1.66 -26.82 16.60
N LEU A 135 0.72 -27.41 15.85
CA LEU A 135 0.08 -28.66 16.24
C LEU A 135 1.06 -29.85 16.18
N ARG A 136 1.89 -29.91 15.14
CA ARG A 136 2.86 -31.01 14.93
C ARG A 136 4.23 -30.72 15.51
N ARG A 137 4.44 -29.52 16.04
CA ARG A 137 5.69 -29.04 16.65
C ARG A 137 6.87 -29.14 15.68
N VAL A 138 6.65 -28.89 14.39
CA VAL A 138 7.64 -29.16 13.32
C VAL A 138 8.93 -28.39 13.56
N SER A 139 8.86 -27.09 13.78
CA SER A 139 10.02 -26.22 14.04
C SER A 139 10.73 -26.59 15.34
N ALA A 140 10.02 -27.09 16.34
CA ALA A 140 10.63 -27.50 17.61
C ALA A 140 11.32 -28.88 17.49
N ALA A 141 10.76 -29.80 16.72
CA ALA A 141 11.38 -31.08 16.37
C ALA A 141 12.61 -30.87 15.48
N GLU A 142 12.54 -29.96 14.50
CA GLU A 142 13.67 -29.57 13.65
C GLU A 142 14.86 -29.09 14.50
N ARG A 143 14.63 -28.16 15.44
CA ARG A 143 15.67 -27.69 16.36
C ARG A 143 16.24 -28.80 17.24
N TYR A 144 15.39 -29.73 17.69
CA TYR A 144 15.82 -30.88 18.50
C TYR A 144 16.76 -31.82 17.74
N VAL A 145 16.44 -32.12 16.48
CA VAL A 145 17.28 -32.94 15.60
C VAL A 145 18.57 -32.20 15.25
N ARG A 146 18.50 -30.91 14.89
CA ARG A 146 19.68 -30.08 14.59
C ARG A 146 20.65 -29.98 15.78
N ALA A 147 20.13 -29.99 17.01
CA ALA A 147 20.94 -30.04 18.22
C ALA A 147 21.57 -31.41 18.52
N GLY A 148 21.39 -32.41 17.66
CA GLY A 148 21.93 -33.76 17.83
C GLY A 148 21.33 -34.51 19.03
N LEU A 149 20.17 -34.07 19.52
CA LEU A 149 19.55 -34.66 20.70
C LEU A 149 18.85 -35.97 20.39
N TRP A 150 18.36 -36.17 19.17
CA TRP A 150 17.67 -37.40 18.79
C TRP A 150 18.50 -38.68 19.03
N PRO A 151 19.75 -38.80 18.55
CA PRO A 151 20.57 -39.99 18.84
C PRO A 151 21.00 -40.11 20.32
N ARG A 152 20.89 -39.04 21.12
CA ARG A 152 21.37 -39.00 22.52
C ARG A 152 20.27 -39.18 23.55
N LYS A 153 19.09 -38.63 23.28
CA LYS A 153 17.95 -38.52 24.20
C LYS A 153 16.72 -39.28 23.70
N GLY A 154 16.77 -39.86 22.49
CA GLY A 154 15.66 -40.60 21.91
C GLY A 154 14.60 -39.68 21.29
N ASP A 155 13.41 -40.23 21.09
CA ASP A 155 12.36 -39.62 20.28
C ASP A 155 11.84 -38.28 20.83
N TYR A 156 11.51 -37.37 19.91
CA TYR A 156 10.86 -36.11 20.26
C TYR A 156 9.36 -36.34 20.56
N PRO A 157 8.77 -35.66 21.57
CA PRO A 157 7.36 -35.86 21.90
C PRO A 157 6.42 -35.58 20.74
N LEU A 158 5.40 -36.43 20.59
CA LEU A 158 4.40 -36.30 19.53
C LEU A 158 3.61 -35.00 19.67
N GLY A 159 3.27 -34.42 18.52
CA GLY A 159 2.34 -33.30 18.42
C GLY A 159 0.87 -33.74 18.47
N SER A 160 -0.02 -32.77 18.46
CA SER A 160 -1.46 -32.96 18.37
C SER A 160 -1.92 -33.21 16.94
N LYS A 161 -2.99 -34.00 16.78
CA LYS A 161 -3.62 -34.22 15.47
C LYS A 161 -4.36 -32.96 15.03
N VAL A 162 -4.23 -32.62 13.75
CA VAL A 162 -5.08 -31.59 13.12
C VAL A 162 -6.45 -32.22 12.88
N ASN A 163 -7.43 -31.89 13.72
CA ASN A 163 -8.81 -32.33 13.56
C ASN A 163 -9.67 -31.12 13.16
N PHE A 164 -9.98 -30.99 11.87
CA PHE A 164 -11.04 -30.10 11.40
C PHE A 164 -12.34 -30.89 11.37
N VAL A 165 -13.09 -30.89 12.46
CA VAL A 165 -14.47 -31.41 12.45
C VAL A 165 -15.38 -30.22 12.17
N PHE A 166 -15.58 -29.91 10.90
CA PHE A 166 -16.71 -29.07 10.49
C PHE A 166 -17.94 -29.96 10.40
N SER A 167 -18.65 -30.11 11.52
CA SER A 167 -19.99 -30.67 11.47
C SER A 167 -20.95 -29.54 11.08
N PHE A 168 -21.22 -29.40 9.78
CA PHE A 168 -22.39 -28.66 9.35
C PHE A 168 -23.62 -29.50 9.70
N SER A 169 -24.42 -29.01 10.65
CA SER A 169 -25.77 -29.50 10.92
C SER A 169 -26.80 -28.53 10.40
#